data_AF-A0A5B7C5G9-F1
#
_entry.id   AF-A0A5B7C5G9-F1
#
_cell.length_a   1.000
_cell.length_b   1.000
_cell.length_c   1.000
_cell.angle_alpha   90.00
_cell.angle_beta   90.00
_cell.angle_gamma   90.00
#
_symmetry.space_group_name_H-M   'P 1'
#
loop_
_entity.id
_entity.type
_entity.pdbx_description
1 polymer ?
#
loop_
_entity_poly.entity_id
_entity_poly.type
_entity_poly.pdbx_seq_one_letter_code
_entity_poly.pdbx_strand_id
1 'polypeptide(L)'
;VKAVPEKYILKRWTRSARVESVRDADGCIAQDDPKLVLASRYKDLSQKAVKLSMWAAESEEGYLFLNRIFKEGMLGLERIYLTKFQENESAVANASTSEHDDSIEHTINDRD
;
A
#
# COMPACT_ATOMS: atom_id res chain seq x y z
N VAL A 1 20.46 -12.90 42.56
CA VAL A 1 20.05 -12.63 41.16
C VAL A 1 21.27 -12.79 40.26
N LYS A 2 21.23 -13.66 39.25
CA LYS A 2 22.34 -13.82 38.29
C LYS A 2 22.15 -12.83 37.14
N ALA A 3 23.08 -11.89 36.97
CA ALA A 3 23.07 -10.94 35.86
C ALA A 3 23.82 -11.52 34.66
N VAL A 4 23.27 -11.35 33.47
CA VAL A 4 23.90 -11.78 32.22
C VAL A 4 25.00 -10.78 31.85
N PRO A 5 26.24 -11.22 31.61
CA PRO A 5 27.32 -10.33 31.20
C PRO A 5 27.03 -9.65 29.86
N GLU A 6 27.38 -8.37 29.76
CA GLU A 6 27.04 -7.49 28.63
C GLU A 6 27.53 -8.00 27.28
N LYS A 7 28.66 -8.72 27.25
CA LYS A 7 29.19 -9.37 26.03
C LYS A 7 28.26 -10.41 25.40
N TYR A 8 27.26 -10.90 26.13
CA TYR A 8 26.24 -11.82 25.62
C TYR A 8 24.91 -11.12 25.32
N ILE A 9 24.77 -9.85 25.69
CA ILE A 9 23.59 -9.05 25.40
C ILE A 9 23.73 -8.50 23.98
N LEU A 10 23.16 -9.23 23.02
CA LEU A 10 23.12 -8.81 21.62
C LEU A 10 22.36 -7.48 21.50
N LYS A 11 22.82 -6.59 20.60
CA LYS A 11 22.23 -5.25 20.42
C LYS A 11 20.73 -5.24 20.15
N ARG A 12 20.18 -6.31 19.56
CA ARG A 12 18.71 -6.44 19.33
C ARG A 12 17.89 -6.58 20.62
N TRP A 13 18.51 -7.03 21.71
CA TRP A 13 17.86 -7.30 22.98
C TRP A 13 18.03 -6.18 24.02
N THR A 14 18.65 -5.06 23.64
CA THR A 14 18.77 -3.89 24.51
C THR A 14 17.55 -2.97 24.37
N ARG A 15 17.26 -2.19 25.41
CA ARG A 15 16.12 -1.25 25.43
C ARG A 15 16.17 -0.24 24.28
N SER A 16 17.37 0.14 23.85
CA SER A 16 17.63 1.06 22.73
C SER A 16 17.19 0.47 21.37
N ALA A 17 17.19 -0.85 21.21
CA ALA A 17 16.75 -1.51 19.97
C ALA A 17 15.25 -1.35 19.67
N ARG A 18 14.43 -1.02 20.68
CA ARG A 18 12.99 -0.74 20.50
C ARG A 18 12.72 0.71 20.11
N VAL A 19 13.70 1.60 20.30
CA VAL A 19 13.59 3.05 20.05
C VAL A 19 14.26 3.41 18.73
N GLU A 20 15.31 2.70 18.34
CA GLU A 20 15.77 2.71 16.95
C GLU A 20 14.73 1.99 16.09
N SER A 21 14.00 2.74 15.25
CA SER A 21 13.28 2.14 14.13
C SER A 21 14.25 1.22 13.41
N VAL A 22 13.79 0.03 13.01
CA VAL A 22 14.58 -0.93 12.21
C VAL A 22 14.98 -0.25 10.92
N ARG A 23 16.12 0.46 10.93
CA ARG A 23 16.85 0.85 9.76
C ARG A 23 17.64 -0.37 9.37
N ASP A 24 17.49 -0.76 8.11
CA ASP A 24 18.35 -1.77 7.53
C ASP A 24 19.82 -1.34 7.70
N ALA A 25 20.76 -2.30 7.69
CA ALA A 25 22.19 -2.03 7.88
C ALA A 25 22.74 -1.02 6.85
N ASP A 26 22.01 -0.80 5.76
CA ASP A 26 22.34 0.11 4.67
C ASP A 26 21.62 1.48 4.74
N GLY A 27 20.97 1.81 5.87
CA GLY A 27 20.30 3.11 6.05
C GLY A 27 18.99 3.26 5.26
N CYS A 28 18.56 2.21 4.57
CA CYS A 28 17.23 2.14 3.97
C CYS A 28 16.18 2.00 5.09
N ILE A 29 15.20 2.90 5.09
CA ILE A 29 13.93 2.66 5.78
C ILE A 29 13.43 1.34 5.19
N ALA A 30 13.38 0.27 5.99
CA ALA A 30 12.84 -1.00 5.55
C ALA A 30 11.52 -0.70 4.83
N GLN A 31 11.40 -1.04 3.54
CA GLN A 31 10.14 -0.83 2.85
C GLN A 31 9.08 -1.53 3.66
N ASP A 32 8.17 -0.77 4.26
CA ASP A 32 7.09 -1.33 5.06
C ASP A 32 6.39 -2.36 4.18
N ASP A 33 6.28 -3.60 4.67
CA ASP A 33 5.57 -4.67 3.97
C ASP A 33 4.24 -4.08 3.47
N PRO A 34 3.94 -4.13 2.16
CA PRO A 34 2.72 -3.56 1.61
C PRO A 34 1.45 -3.98 2.36
N LYS A 35 1.45 -5.18 2.98
CA LYS A 35 0.38 -5.66 3.85
C LYS A 35 0.29 -4.89 5.18
N LEU A 36 1.43 -4.52 5.77
CA LEU A 36 1.49 -3.68 6.96
C LEU A 36 1.00 -2.25 6.68
N VAL A 37 1.33 -1.68 5.52
CA VAL A 37 0.84 -0.35 5.10
C VAL A 37 -0.67 -0.36 4.87
N LEU A 38 -1.22 -1.43 4.32
CA LEU A 38 -2.66 -1.60 4.18
C LEU A 38 -3.33 -1.70 5.56
N ALA A 39 -2.81 -2.56 6.43
CA ALA A 39 -3.35 -2.78 7.77
C ALA A 39 -3.30 -1.52 8.64
N SER A 40 -2.22 -0.73 8.55
CA SER A 40 -2.08 0.52 9.31
C SER A 40 -3.10 1.58 8.86
N ARG A 41 -3.26 1.77 7.53
CA ARG A 41 -4.26 2.67 6.96
C ARG A 41 -5.69 2.26 7.32
N TYR A 42 -6.00 0.98 7.21
CA TYR A 42 -7.30 0.44 7.61
C TYR A 42 -7.58 0.73 9.09
N LYS A 43 -6.64 0.38 9.97
CA LYS A 43 -6.78 0.59 11.42
C LYS A 43 -7.01 2.07 11.78
N ASP A 44 -6.23 2.98 11.20
CA ASP A 44 -6.38 4.42 11.46
C ASP A 44 -7.76 4.95 11.04
N LEU A 45 -8.20 4.62 9.83
CA LEU A 45 -9.51 5.04 9.33
C LEU A 45 -10.67 4.46 10.14
N SER A 46 -10.61 3.17 10.48
CA SER A 46 -11.63 2.52 11.31
C SER A 46 -11.73 3.17 12.68
N GLN A 47 -10.61 3.47 13.33
CA GLN A 47 -10.62 4.13 14.64
C GLN A 47 -11.23 5.54 14.58
N LYS A 48 -10.92 6.31 13.54
CA LYS A 48 -11.52 7.64 13.32
C LYS A 48 -13.03 7.54 13.07
N ALA A 49 -13.45 6.62 12.21
CA ALA A 49 -14.86 6.40 11.89
C ALA A 49 -15.66 6.03 13.14
N VAL A 50 -15.16 5.12 13.98
CA VAL A 50 -15.83 4.75 15.25
C VAL A 50 -15.99 5.95 16.18
N LYS A 51 -14.95 6.78 16.35
CA LYS A 51 -15.03 7.98 17.19
C LYS A 51 -16.04 9.01 16.67
N LEU A 52 -16.02 9.27 15.36
CA LEU A 52 -16.97 10.19 14.73
C LEU A 52 -18.40 9.67 14.86
N SER A 53 -18.62 8.38 14.63
CA SER A 53 -19.94 7.75 14.80
C SER A 53 -20.45 7.83 16.23
N MET A 54 -19.57 7.70 17.22
CA MET A 54 -19.93 7.87 18.63
C MET A 54 -20.45 9.29 18.90
N TRP A 55 -19.72 10.32 18.46
CA TRP A 55 -20.13 11.72 18.64
C TRP A 55 -21.39 12.07 17.83
N ALA A 56 -21.49 11.59 16.60
CA ALA A 56 -22.64 11.85 15.74
C ALA A 56 -23.93 11.20 16.24
N ALA A 57 -23.84 10.09 16.98
CA ALA A 57 -25.00 9.40 17.54
C ALA A 57 -25.67 10.17 18.69
N GLU A 58 -25.02 11.20 19.25
CA GLU A 58 -25.57 12.00 20.35
C GLU A 58 -26.68 12.97 19.90
N SER A 59 -26.76 13.30 18.60
CA SER A 59 -27.83 14.15 18.04
C SER A 59 -28.28 13.71 16.66
N GLU A 60 -29.54 14.00 16.32
CA GLU A 60 -30.10 13.67 15.00
C GLU A 60 -29.37 14.44 13.89
N GLU A 61 -29.04 15.70 14.12
CA GLU A 61 -28.29 16.53 13.18
C GLU A 61 -26.88 15.98 12.94
N GLY A 62 -26.20 15.52 14.01
CA GLY A 62 -24.89 14.90 13.93
C GLY A 62 -24.92 13.60 13.11
N TYR A 63 -25.92 12.76 13.36
CA TYR A 63 -26.16 11.54 12.60
C TYR A 63 -26.38 11.83 11.11
N LEU A 64 -27.29 12.76 10.78
CA LEU A 64 -27.61 13.10 9.39
C LEU A 64 -26.39 13.68 8.66
N PHE A 65 -25.62 14.53 9.34
CA PHE A 65 -24.38 15.08 8.81
C PHE A 65 -23.37 13.97 8.49
N LEU A 66 -23.02 13.11 9.45
CA LEU A 66 -22.00 12.09 9.24
C LEU A 66 -22.46 11.03 8.22
N ASN A 67 -23.75 10.66 8.23
CA ASN A 67 -24.32 9.73 7.25
C ASN A 67 -24.18 10.26 5.81
N ARG A 68 -24.38 11.56 5.60
CA ARG A 68 -24.15 12.19 4.29
C ARG A 68 -22.68 12.09 3.87
N ILE A 69 -21.76 12.42 4.78
CA ILE A 69 -20.31 12.33 4.51
C ILE A 69 -19.91 10.89 4.16
N PHE A 70 -20.42 9.89 4.89
CA PHE A 70 -20.14 8.49 4.57
C PHE A 70 -20.68 8.08 3.20
N LYS A 71 -21.89 8.50 2.82
CA LYS A 71 -22.44 8.23 1.49
C LYS A 71 -21.58 8.84 0.38
N GLU A 72 -21.22 10.11 0.50
CA GLU A 72 -20.38 10.80 -0.47
C GLU A 72 -18.98 10.14 -0.57
N GLY A 73 -18.40 9.78 0.58
CA GLY A 73 -17.11 9.08 0.65
C GLY A 73 -17.14 7.70 0.00
N MET A 74 -18.19 6.90 0.22
CA MET A 74 -18.34 5.58 -0.40
C MET A 74 -18.43 5.68 -1.93
N LEU A 75 -19.22 6.61 -2.46
CA LEU A 75 -19.31 6.83 -3.90
C LEU A 75 -17.97 7.29 -4.52
N GLY A 76 -17.22 8.12 -3.80
CA GLY A 76 -15.87 8.51 -4.20
C GLY A 76 -14.90 7.33 -4.28
N LEU A 77 -14.97 6.41 -3.30
CA LEU A 77 -14.14 5.21 -3.27
C LEU A 77 -14.50 4.23 -4.38
N GLU A 78 -15.80 4.02 -4.64
CA GLU A 78 -16.27 3.17 -5.75
C GLU A 78 -15.72 3.66 -7.09
N ARG A 79 -15.76 4.99 -7.33
CA ARG A 79 -15.17 5.61 -8.52
C ARG A 79 -13.68 5.33 -8.64
N ILE A 80 -12.91 5.57 -7.56
CA ILE A 80 -11.46 5.33 -7.56
C ILE A 80 -11.13 3.86 -7.82
N TYR A 81 -11.90 2.94 -7.23
CA TYR A 81 -11.70 1.50 -7.43
C TYR A 81 -11.97 1.09 -8.87
N LEU A 82 -13.06 1.58 -9.47
CA LEU A 82 -13.43 1.28 -10.85
C LEU A 82 -12.42 1.84 -11.86
N THR A 83 -11.96 3.08 -11.67
CA THR A 83 -10.95 3.69 -12.53
C THR A 83 -9.64 2.88 -12.52
N LYS A 84 -9.16 2.47 -11.33
CA LYS A 84 -7.95 1.64 -11.23
C LYS A 84 -8.10 0.26 -11.87
N PHE A 85 -9.32 -0.28 -11.88
CA PHE A 85 -9.61 -1.55 -12.54
C PHE A 85 -9.50 -1.43 -14.06
N GLN A 86 -10.06 -0.36 -14.64
CA GLN A 86 -10.02 -0.09 -16.09
C GLN A 86 -8.61 0.26 -16.60
N GLU A 87 -7.83 1.01 -15.81
CA GLU A 87 -6.42 1.31 -16.11
C GLU A 87 -5.57 0.03 -16.13
N ASN A 88 -5.85 -0.92 -15.24
CA ASN A 88 -5.17 -2.22 -15.24
C ASN A 88 -5.57 -3.09 -16.44
N GLU A 89 -6.84 -3.11 -16.86
CA GLU A 89 -7.27 -3.86 -18.05
C GLU A 89 -6.69 -3.30 -19.35
N SER A 90 -6.63 -1.97 -19.48
CA SER A 90 -6.03 -1.31 -20.65
C SER A 90 -4.50 -1.46 -20.70
N ALA A 91 -3.81 -1.52 -19.55
CA ALA A 91 -2.39 -1.86 -19.50
C ALA A 91 -2.11 -3.31 -19.97
N VAL A 92 -2.97 -4.26 -19.62
CA VAL A 92 -2.84 -5.69 -20.03
C VAL A 92 -3.18 -5.88 -21.51
N ALA A 93 -4.18 -5.18 -22.04
CA ALA A 93 -4.54 -5.22 -23.46
C ALA A 93 -3.43 -4.66 -24.35
N ASN A 94 -2.78 -3.56 -23.93
CA ASN A 94 -1.70 -2.92 -24.70
C ASN A 94 -0.38 -3.73 -24.65
N ALA A 95 -0.15 -4.52 -23.61
CA ALA A 95 0.99 -5.44 -23.53
C ALA A 95 0.85 -6.64 -24.47
N SER A 96 -0.39 -7.04 -24.80
CA SER A 96 -0.68 -8.23 -25.62
C SER A 96 -0.52 -7.99 -27.14
N THR A 97 -0.33 -6.75 -27.59
CA THR A 97 -0.22 -6.39 -29.02
C THR A 97 1.22 -6.19 -29.53
N SER A 98 2.24 -6.45 -28.71
CA SER A 98 3.66 -6.16 -29.04
C SER A 98 4.51 -7.39 -29.40
N GLU A 99 3.94 -8.59 -29.48
CA GLU A 99 4.70 -9.84 -29.73
C GLU A 99 4.15 -10.62 -30.95
N HIS A 100 4.30 -10.05 -32.15
CA HIS A 100 4.35 -10.74 -33.46
C HIS A 100 4.68 -9.64 -34.49
N ASP A 101 5.81 -9.63 -35.19
CA ASP A 101 6.19 -10.62 -36.19
C ASP A 101 7.69 -10.43 -36.53
N ASP A 102 8.43 -11.52 -36.48
CA ASP A 102 9.87 -11.59 -36.75
C ASP A 102 10.07 -12.30 -38.09
N SER A 103 10.90 -11.72 -38.95
CA SER A 103 11.62 -12.36 -40.07
C SER A 103 10.86 -12.82 -41.32
N ILE A 104 11.11 -12.15 -42.46
CA ILE A 104 11.49 -12.85 -43.70
C ILE A 104 12.77 -12.22 -44.25
N GLU A 105 13.88 -12.92 -44.06
CA GLU A 105 15.09 -12.79 -44.87
C GLU A 105 14.85 -13.40 -46.26
N HIS A 106 15.15 -12.67 -47.33
CA HIS A 106 15.65 -13.31 -48.55
C HIS A 106 16.68 -12.45 -49.28
N THR A 107 17.87 -13.03 -49.37
CA THR A 107 19.08 -12.67 -50.12
C THR A 107 18.86 -12.59 -51.63
N ILE A 108 19.89 -12.11 -52.37
CA ILE A 108 20.18 -12.18 -53.83
C ILE A 108 20.12 -10.75 -54.46
N ASN A 109 21.15 -10.18 -55.11
CA ASN A 109 22.35 -10.70 -55.78
C ASN A 109 23.42 -9.60 -55.92
N ASP A 110 24.69 -10.01 -55.86
CA ASP A 110 25.81 -9.34 -56.52
C ASP A 110 25.69 -9.46 -58.05
N ARG A 111 26.00 -8.38 -58.78
CA ARG A 111 26.70 -8.47 -60.09
C ARG A 111 27.24 -7.11 -60.54
N ASP A 112 28.57 -7.08 -60.63
CA ASP A 112 29.48 -6.33 -61.54
C ASP A 112 29.03 -5.01 -62.18
#